data_AF-A0A3L7ZGA7-F1
#
_entry.id   AF-A0A3L7ZGA7-F1
#
_cell.length_a   1.000
_cell.length_b   1.000
_cell.length_c   1.000
_cell.angle_alpha   90.00
_cell.angle_beta   90.00
_cell.angle_gamma   90.00
#
_symmetry.space_group_name_H-M   'P 1'
#
loop_
_entity.id
_entity.type
_entity.pdbx_description
1 polymer ?
#
loop_
_entity_poly.entity_id
_entity_poly.type
_entity_poly.pdbx_seq_one_letter_code
_entity_poly.pdbx_strand_id
1 'polypeptide(L)'
;MRVLLRRLASRLTITWENVSKNTGYVLKQVMLQSIPANYRLLRHPEDKATYPSLLDQYSTLQVPDVEESGSYTCWIPSVLRGESPNATSLYYRTKANAPKGSVYVTLVSQDPVNIKKKLSYRVYLGGSSSHDFNLYDNTNYVYGIKMSHSELPVDDKRITIVNPIGASENNNNLVPTANCFMIVPGGAFCFDPYKYTVDGTADQENSTLKGWADTEGGITSVELLWQTLESGDLGDPVMGIVNTEEDHTNIVDIKRDDGQDITKNPLSGQGQGRIYCRVAPNTTGGSGLIAARNDKGDILWSWHVWVTDYHPDATGDASVDEPETKRKQKYTYGNHPNQYPIMDRNLGALAGYTTIPAEEEDRSKAHGFHYQWGRKDPFPSSYTTKYVSKIERIDLTKPVKNILNLYRPDGVTYYSRKIVPSATTFREAYKDPSSIYKPSGNNADNLSWITNLNDVKQAWGGSSVKTVHDPCPAGWRVTKVENYYPLFNDVNHSATGPSLYLMNMQNNGEKTDGGIVVYFDKEQRRTTYIRYTGYWYLSDQYLGIGENTLLWCRNDVASKAGAKHFRRDYNLTAKYGTLPTSGHLREAIPLRCIQERAN
;
A
#
# COMPACT_ATOMS: atom_id res chain seq x y z
N MET A 1 2.24 49.31 22.51
CA MET A 1 2.76 48.08 21.88
C MET A 1 1.83 47.73 20.73
N ARG A 2 2.32 47.59 19.49
CA ARG A 2 1.51 47.15 18.34
C ARG A 2 1.82 45.67 18.08
N VAL A 3 0.78 44.84 18.04
CA VAL A 3 0.91 43.41 17.72
C VAL A 3 0.84 43.26 16.20
N LEU A 4 1.89 42.71 15.58
CA LEU A 4 1.89 42.39 14.15
C LEU A 4 1.26 41.01 13.95
N LEU A 5 0.18 40.95 13.19
CA LEU A 5 -0.47 39.70 12.80
C LEU A 5 0.06 39.25 11.44
N ARG A 6 0.43 37.98 11.34
CA ARG A 6 0.95 37.34 10.11
C ARG A 6 -0.08 36.35 9.58
N ARG A 7 -0.34 36.37 8.26
CA ARG A 7 -1.17 35.33 7.62
C ARG A 7 -0.45 34.00 7.64
N LEU A 8 -1.18 32.92 7.92
CA LEU A 8 -0.65 31.56 7.92
C LEU A 8 -0.58 30.94 6.52
N ALA A 9 -1.23 31.59 5.55
CA ALA A 9 -1.36 31.14 4.18
C ALA A 9 -0.37 31.84 3.25
N SER A 10 0.04 31.12 2.21
CA SER A 10 0.64 31.65 1.00
C SER A 10 -0.46 31.88 -0.04
N ARG A 11 -0.42 33.01 -0.75
CA ARG A 11 -1.27 33.21 -1.93
C ARG A 11 -0.50 32.73 -3.15
N LEU A 12 -1.01 31.70 -3.82
CA LEU A 12 -0.41 31.17 -5.03
C LEU A 12 -1.30 31.49 -6.22
N THR A 13 -0.74 32.20 -7.19
CA THR A 13 -1.36 32.46 -8.50
C THR A 13 -0.54 31.74 -9.56
N ILE A 14 -1.19 30.85 -10.31
CA ILE A 14 -0.63 30.21 -11.49
C ILE A 14 -1.33 30.74 -12.73
N THR A 15 -0.58 31.12 -13.75
CA THR A 15 -1.09 31.42 -15.08
C THR A 15 -0.51 30.43 -16.08
N TRP A 16 -1.31 30.02 -17.06
CA TRP A 16 -0.86 29.11 -18.10
C TRP A 16 -1.30 29.56 -19.49
N GLU A 17 -0.53 29.14 -20.47
CA GLU A 17 -0.82 29.26 -21.91
C GLU A 17 -0.28 28.00 -22.61
N ASN A 18 -1.18 27.20 -23.19
CA ASN A 18 -0.87 26.08 -24.07
C ASN A 18 -0.93 26.57 -25.52
N VAL A 19 0.18 26.49 -26.24
CA VAL A 19 0.25 26.84 -27.65
C VAL A 19 0.00 25.58 -28.49
N SER A 20 -1.23 25.06 -28.40
CA SER A 20 -1.66 23.81 -29.05
C SER A 20 -1.42 23.77 -30.55
N LYS A 21 -1.39 24.92 -31.24
CA LYS A 21 -1.09 25.00 -32.68
C LYS A 21 0.23 24.33 -33.07
N ASN A 22 1.21 24.28 -32.16
CA ASN A 22 2.52 23.74 -32.49
C ASN A 22 2.62 22.22 -32.32
N THR A 23 1.97 21.64 -31.30
CA THR A 23 2.07 20.19 -31.00
C THR A 23 0.81 19.40 -31.38
N GLY A 24 -0.33 20.08 -31.55
CA GLY A 24 -1.64 19.46 -31.77
C GLY A 24 -2.34 18.97 -30.49
N TYR A 25 -1.72 19.07 -29.31
CA TYR A 25 -2.29 18.61 -28.04
C TYR A 25 -3.09 19.73 -27.36
N VAL A 26 -4.30 19.40 -26.92
CA VAL A 26 -5.25 20.33 -26.28
C VAL A 26 -5.20 20.15 -24.76
N LEU A 27 -5.06 21.24 -24.00
CA LEU A 27 -5.02 21.22 -22.54
C LEU A 27 -6.38 20.76 -21.98
N LYS A 28 -6.35 19.80 -21.06
CA LYS A 28 -7.56 19.22 -20.44
C LYS A 28 -7.57 19.29 -18.92
N GLN A 29 -6.40 19.38 -18.29
CA GLN A 29 -6.32 19.33 -16.84
C GLN A 29 -5.21 20.24 -16.32
N VAL A 30 -5.49 20.94 -15.23
CA VAL A 30 -4.49 21.67 -14.43
C VAL A 30 -4.72 21.29 -12.98
N MET A 31 -3.66 20.81 -12.32
CA MET A 31 -3.71 20.32 -10.95
C MET A 31 -2.57 20.92 -10.13
N LEU A 32 -2.89 21.42 -8.94
CA LEU A 32 -1.92 21.73 -7.89
C LEU A 32 -1.80 20.51 -6.98
N GLN A 33 -0.60 19.94 -6.89
CA GLN A 33 -0.36 18.71 -6.16
C GLN A 33 0.62 18.92 -5.00
N SER A 34 0.60 17.98 -4.04
CA SER A 34 1.33 18.07 -2.77
C SER A 34 0.90 19.28 -1.92
N ILE A 35 -0.39 19.62 -1.94
CA ILE A 35 -0.93 20.71 -1.11
C ILE A 35 -1.26 20.17 0.28
N PRO A 36 -0.67 20.72 1.36
CA PRO A 36 -1.00 20.26 2.70
C PRO A 36 -2.46 20.52 3.06
N ALA A 37 -3.09 19.58 3.77
CA ALA A 37 -4.49 19.73 4.20
C ALA A 37 -4.65 20.73 5.36
N ASN A 38 -3.59 21.03 6.11
CA ASN A 38 -3.68 21.79 7.37
C ASN A 38 -2.77 23.03 7.36
N TYR A 39 -3.31 24.14 7.85
CA TYR A 39 -2.54 25.34 8.15
C TYR A 39 -1.81 25.22 9.49
N ARG A 40 -0.63 25.81 9.54
CA ARG A 40 0.16 25.90 10.76
C ARG A 40 -0.22 27.16 11.53
N LEU A 41 -0.59 27.06 12.81
CA LEU A 41 -0.93 28.23 13.65
C LEU A 41 0.30 28.98 14.16
N LEU A 42 1.35 28.29 14.59
CA LEU A 42 2.57 28.88 15.18
C LEU A 42 3.82 28.14 14.70
N ARG A 43 4.87 28.88 14.28
CA ARG A 43 6.22 28.33 14.15
C ARG A 43 6.79 28.07 15.55
N HIS A 44 7.25 26.86 15.79
CA HIS A 44 7.97 26.52 17.02
C HIS A 44 9.48 26.72 16.80
N PRO A 45 10.24 27.12 17.82
CA PRO A 45 11.70 27.28 17.73
C PRO A 45 12.43 25.99 17.30
N GLU A 46 11.80 24.83 17.50
CA GLU A 46 12.35 23.49 17.24
C GLU A 46 11.95 22.93 15.86
N ASP A 47 11.35 23.76 15.01
CA ASP A 47 10.90 23.34 13.69
C ASP A 47 12.06 22.86 12.83
N LYS A 48 11.91 21.64 12.28
CA LYS A 48 12.77 21.16 11.21
C LYS A 48 12.78 22.18 10.07
N ALA A 49 13.89 22.23 9.33
CA ALA A 49 14.02 23.08 8.15
C ALA A 49 12.95 22.81 7.07
N THR A 50 12.26 21.66 7.14
CA THR A 50 11.18 21.27 6.24
C THR A 50 9.82 21.18 6.95
N TYR A 51 8.75 21.56 6.25
CA TYR A 51 7.37 21.60 6.74
C TYR A 51 6.37 21.53 5.57
N PRO A 52 5.20 20.88 5.70
CA PRO A 52 4.81 19.94 6.75
C PRO A 52 5.55 18.62 6.64
N SER A 53 5.28 17.69 7.55
CA SER A 53 5.89 16.35 7.49
C SER A 53 5.46 15.61 6.22
N LEU A 54 6.31 14.73 5.68
CA LEU A 54 5.97 13.97 4.47
C LEU A 54 4.82 12.99 4.67
N LEU A 55 4.52 12.58 5.91
CA LEU A 55 3.35 11.74 6.20
C LEU A 55 2.16 12.50 6.81
N ASP A 56 2.18 13.84 6.79
CA ASP A 56 0.94 14.60 6.98
C ASP A 56 -0.02 14.37 5.81
N GLN A 57 -1.27 14.81 5.95
CA GLN A 57 -2.24 14.71 4.87
C GLN A 57 -2.00 15.75 3.79
N TYR A 58 -2.02 15.29 2.54
CA TYR A 58 -1.92 16.13 1.36
C TYR A 58 -3.12 15.89 0.44
N SER A 59 -3.43 16.90 -0.36
CA SER A 59 -4.47 16.84 -1.37
C SER A 59 -3.97 17.38 -2.70
N THR A 60 -4.73 17.05 -3.73
CA THR A 60 -4.61 17.65 -5.05
C THR A 60 -5.78 18.60 -5.25
N LEU A 61 -5.48 19.84 -5.63
CA LEU A 61 -6.46 20.83 -6.06
C LEU A 61 -6.58 20.75 -7.57
N GLN A 62 -7.74 20.31 -8.07
CA GLN A 62 -8.03 20.35 -9.50
C GLN A 62 -8.68 21.67 -9.86
N VAL A 63 -8.19 22.32 -10.92
CA VAL A 63 -8.79 23.54 -11.45
C VAL A 63 -10.02 23.17 -12.28
N PRO A 64 -11.21 23.73 -11.99
CA PRO A 64 -12.40 23.50 -12.81
C PRO A 64 -12.28 24.24 -14.15
N ASP A 65 -12.95 23.73 -15.19
CA ASP A 65 -13.14 24.40 -16.48
C ASP A 65 -11.83 24.93 -17.11
N VAL A 66 -10.94 23.99 -17.47
CA VAL A 66 -9.63 24.31 -18.03
C VAL A 66 -9.73 24.66 -19.52
N GLU A 67 -9.29 25.88 -19.85
CA GLU A 67 -9.06 26.33 -21.22
C GLU A 67 -7.56 26.34 -21.56
N GLU A 68 -7.23 26.50 -22.84
CA GLU A 68 -5.85 26.58 -23.35
C GLU A 68 -5.02 27.67 -22.66
N SER A 69 -5.64 28.76 -22.21
CA SER A 69 -4.99 29.81 -21.42
C SER A 69 -5.85 30.17 -20.22
N GLY A 70 -5.23 30.45 -19.09
CA GLY A 70 -5.99 30.76 -17.88
C GLY A 70 -5.14 31.17 -16.70
N SER A 71 -5.83 31.42 -15.59
CA SER A 71 -5.22 31.77 -14.32
C SER A 71 -6.03 31.17 -13.18
N TYR A 72 -5.34 30.64 -12.17
CA TYR A 72 -5.95 30.13 -10.95
C TYR A 72 -5.21 30.69 -9.74
N THR A 73 -5.97 31.23 -8.79
CA THR A 73 -5.41 31.75 -7.53
C THR A 73 -6.05 31.02 -6.36
N CYS A 74 -5.23 30.51 -5.46
CA CYS A 74 -5.68 29.88 -4.23
C CYS A 74 -4.81 30.28 -3.03
N TRP A 75 -5.32 29.97 -1.84
CA TRP A 75 -4.58 30.07 -0.59
C TRP A 75 -4.16 28.67 -0.18
N ILE A 76 -2.88 28.49 0.08
CA ILE A 76 -2.31 27.21 0.51
C ILE A 76 -1.54 27.39 1.82
N PRO A 77 -1.39 26.33 2.64
CA PRO A 77 -0.46 26.36 3.75
C PRO A 77 0.97 26.59 3.27
N SER A 78 1.84 27.07 4.17
CA SER A 78 3.27 27.11 3.87
C SER A 78 3.84 25.72 3.63
N VAL A 79 4.77 25.63 2.68
CA VAL A 79 5.48 24.40 2.35
C VAL A 79 6.97 24.74 2.29
N LEU A 80 7.73 24.25 3.25
CA LEU A 80 9.17 24.43 3.33
C LEU A 80 9.86 23.12 2.97
N ARG A 81 10.69 23.15 1.94
CA ARG A 81 11.45 22.01 1.42
C ARG A 81 12.94 22.27 1.31
N GLY A 82 13.37 23.48 1.67
CA GLY A 82 14.75 23.91 1.54
C GLY A 82 15.15 24.12 0.09
N GLU A 83 16.45 24.01 -0.13
CA GLU A 83 17.05 24.15 -1.45
C GLU A 83 17.53 22.81 -1.99
N SER A 84 17.57 22.68 -3.32
CA SER A 84 18.22 21.56 -3.99
C SER A 84 19.36 22.04 -4.89
N PRO A 85 20.62 21.66 -4.62
CA PRO A 85 21.78 22.07 -5.43
C PRO A 85 21.73 21.54 -6.86
N ASN A 86 20.95 20.47 -7.10
CA ASN A 86 20.82 19.87 -8.44
C ASN A 86 19.86 20.65 -9.35
N ALA A 87 19.07 21.58 -8.80
CA ALA A 87 18.15 22.43 -9.56
C ALA A 87 18.83 23.72 -10.02
N THR A 88 19.93 23.59 -10.78
CA THR A 88 20.79 24.70 -11.25
C THR A 88 20.10 25.68 -12.18
N SER A 89 18.94 25.31 -12.74
CA SER A 89 18.06 26.18 -13.51
C SER A 89 16.61 25.70 -13.42
N LEU A 90 15.66 26.48 -13.93
CA LEU A 90 14.25 26.07 -14.01
C LEU A 90 14.05 24.79 -14.82
N TYR A 91 14.94 24.49 -15.76
CA TYR A 91 14.93 23.25 -16.53
C TYR A 91 15.20 22.02 -15.65
N TYR A 92 16.07 22.18 -14.65
CA TYR A 92 16.45 21.12 -13.74
C TYR A 92 15.53 20.99 -12.51
N ARG A 93 14.45 21.78 -12.42
CA ARG A 93 13.38 21.60 -11.41
C ARG A 93 12.48 20.43 -11.81
N THR A 94 13.03 19.22 -11.71
CA THR A 94 12.39 17.94 -12.10
C THR A 94 12.07 17.09 -10.87
N LYS A 95 11.32 15.99 -11.04
CA LYS A 95 11.04 15.04 -9.94
C LYS A 95 12.31 14.53 -9.27
N ALA A 96 13.35 14.25 -10.06
CA ALA A 96 14.62 13.73 -9.56
C ALA A 96 15.40 14.75 -8.70
N ASN A 97 15.19 16.04 -8.93
CA ASN A 97 15.94 17.11 -8.27
C ASN A 97 15.11 17.87 -7.21
N ALA A 98 13.78 17.77 -7.24
CA ALA A 98 12.93 18.39 -6.25
C ALA A 98 12.93 17.58 -4.93
N PRO A 99 13.08 18.22 -3.76
CA PRO A 99 12.90 17.52 -2.49
C PRO A 99 11.48 16.94 -2.40
N LYS A 100 11.34 15.78 -1.75
CA LYS A 100 10.04 15.11 -1.59
C LYS A 100 9.00 16.03 -0.96
N GLY A 101 7.75 15.95 -1.43
CA GLY A 101 6.65 16.78 -0.96
C GLY A 101 6.72 18.25 -1.37
N SER A 102 7.58 18.63 -2.31
CA SER A 102 7.56 19.96 -2.93
C SER A 102 6.27 20.14 -3.72
N VAL A 103 5.68 21.34 -3.65
CA VAL A 103 4.47 21.68 -4.41
C VAL A 103 4.81 21.76 -5.90
N TYR A 104 3.94 21.20 -6.74
CA TYR A 104 4.06 21.32 -8.18
C TYR A 104 2.70 21.47 -8.84
N VAL A 105 2.73 22.01 -10.05
CA VAL A 105 1.60 22.03 -10.97
C VAL A 105 1.78 20.91 -11.98
N THR A 106 0.73 20.15 -12.22
CA THR A 106 0.64 19.23 -13.36
C THR A 106 -0.36 19.79 -14.36
N LEU A 107 0.08 19.97 -15.60
CA LEU A 107 -0.78 20.31 -16.73
C LEU A 107 -0.82 19.12 -17.67
N VAL A 108 -2.00 18.70 -18.10
CA VAL A 108 -2.16 17.54 -18.99
C VAL A 108 -2.83 17.98 -20.28
N SER A 109 -2.07 17.96 -21.37
CA SER A 109 -2.61 18.15 -22.72
C SER A 109 -2.81 16.80 -23.40
N GLN A 110 -3.86 16.66 -24.19
CA GLN A 110 -4.32 15.41 -24.78
C GLN A 110 -4.41 15.54 -26.29
N ASP A 111 -4.02 14.50 -27.01
CA ASP A 111 -4.24 14.41 -28.45
C ASP A 111 -5.76 14.33 -28.72
N PRO A 112 -6.32 15.23 -29.54
CA PRO A 112 -7.77 15.31 -29.75
C PRO A 112 -8.36 14.12 -30.51
N VAL A 113 -7.51 13.32 -31.18
CA VAL A 113 -7.92 12.13 -31.94
C VAL A 113 -7.65 10.87 -31.12
N ASN A 114 -6.42 10.70 -30.63
CA ASN A 114 -6.05 9.57 -29.78
C ASN A 114 -5.94 10.02 -28.32
N ILE A 115 -7.07 10.02 -27.62
CA ILE A 115 -7.19 10.50 -26.24
C ILE A 115 -6.28 9.77 -25.22
N LYS A 116 -5.70 8.62 -25.58
CA LYS A 116 -4.74 7.91 -24.73
C LYS A 116 -3.36 8.58 -24.74
N LYS A 117 -3.02 9.30 -25.82
CA LYS A 117 -1.79 10.07 -25.94
C LYS A 117 -1.92 11.39 -25.22
N LYS A 118 -1.03 11.63 -24.26
CA LYS A 118 -1.04 12.84 -23.43
C LYS A 118 0.39 13.40 -23.28
N LEU A 119 0.49 14.70 -23.09
CA LEU A 119 1.68 15.39 -22.61
C LEU A 119 1.40 15.85 -21.18
N SER A 120 2.15 15.34 -20.22
CA SER A 120 2.03 15.71 -18.81
C SER A 120 3.21 16.59 -18.40
N TYR A 121 2.95 17.87 -18.15
CA TYR A 121 3.93 18.87 -17.78
C TYR A 121 3.94 19.00 -16.25
N ARG A 122 5.10 18.78 -15.62
CA ARG A 122 5.30 18.92 -14.18
C ARG A 122 6.21 20.09 -13.85
N VAL A 123 5.66 21.10 -13.16
CA VAL A 123 6.36 22.33 -12.81
C VAL A 123 6.42 22.49 -11.30
N TYR A 124 7.61 22.32 -10.70
CA TYR A 124 7.81 22.51 -9.26
C TYR A 124 7.91 23.98 -8.87
N LEU A 125 7.19 24.36 -7.82
CA LEU A 125 7.04 25.73 -7.32
C LEU A 125 7.99 26.01 -6.14
N GLY A 126 8.24 27.27 -5.81
CA GLY A 126 9.13 27.68 -4.72
C GLY A 126 9.49 29.18 -4.75
N GLY A 127 10.73 29.51 -4.41
CA GLY A 127 11.23 30.89 -4.48
C GLY A 127 11.59 31.36 -5.89
N SER A 128 12.20 32.55 -5.96
CA SER A 128 12.72 33.12 -7.21
C SER A 128 14.00 32.43 -7.70
N SER A 129 14.74 31.77 -6.80
CA SER A 129 15.89 30.92 -7.16
C SER A 129 15.42 29.57 -7.67
N SER A 130 16.06 29.04 -8.71
CA SER A 130 15.79 27.68 -9.21
C SER A 130 16.08 26.60 -8.18
N HIS A 131 16.92 26.89 -7.19
CA HIS A 131 17.27 25.97 -6.11
C HIS A 131 16.22 25.95 -5.00
N ASP A 132 15.40 27.00 -4.85
CA ASP A 132 14.49 27.17 -3.70
C ASP A 132 13.12 26.52 -3.95
N PHE A 133 12.73 25.58 -3.10
CA PHE A 133 11.45 24.88 -3.13
C PHE A 133 10.52 25.28 -1.97
N ASN A 134 10.79 26.42 -1.33
CA ASN A 134 9.98 26.95 -0.23
C ASN A 134 8.85 27.87 -0.72
N LEU A 135 7.68 27.70 -0.13
CA LEU A 135 6.51 28.56 -0.21
C LEU A 135 6.17 29.06 1.20
N TYR A 136 6.57 30.29 1.50
CA TYR A 136 6.42 30.89 2.83
C TYR A 136 5.00 31.42 3.07
N ASP A 137 4.58 31.37 4.32
CA ASP A 137 3.35 32.01 4.79
C ASP A 137 3.46 33.54 4.71
N ASN A 138 2.31 34.20 4.53
CA ASN A 138 2.21 35.66 4.32
C ASN A 138 2.99 36.17 3.11
N THR A 139 3.18 35.32 2.09
CA THR A 139 3.91 35.65 0.86
C THR A 139 3.00 35.40 -0.35
N ASN A 140 3.18 36.20 -1.41
CA ASN A 140 2.49 36.02 -2.68
C ASN A 140 3.47 35.39 -3.68
N TYR A 141 3.05 34.33 -4.34
CA TYR A 141 3.78 33.68 -5.42
C TYR A 141 2.97 33.77 -6.70
N VAL A 142 3.59 34.23 -7.77
CA VAL A 142 2.96 34.35 -9.09
C VAL A 142 3.84 33.61 -10.09
N TYR A 143 3.29 32.56 -10.70
CA TYR A 143 3.98 31.68 -11.64
C TYR A 143 3.31 31.73 -12.99
N GLY A 144 4.07 32.06 -14.04
CA GLY A 144 3.61 31.99 -15.43
C GLY A 144 4.21 30.78 -16.14
N ILE A 145 3.36 29.95 -16.74
CA ILE A 145 3.73 28.71 -17.43
C ILE A 145 3.31 28.81 -18.89
N LYS A 146 4.26 28.77 -19.81
CA LYS A 146 3.97 28.76 -21.26
C LYS A 146 4.48 27.48 -21.90
N MET A 147 3.57 26.68 -22.43
CA MET A 147 3.87 25.43 -23.16
C MET A 147 3.88 25.76 -24.66
N SER A 148 5.08 25.96 -25.21
CA SER A 148 5.26 26.50 -26.58
C SER A 148 6.28 25.72 -27.41
N HIS A 149 6.23 24.39 -27.31
CA HIS A 149 7.12 23.49 -28.05
C HIS A 149 6.84 23.55 -29.55
N SER A 150 7.86 23.51 -30.40
CA SER A 150 7.71 23.39 -31.86
C SER A 150 7.57 21.93 -32.32
N GLU A 151 8.08 20.99 -31.52
CA GLU A 151 8.06 19.55 -31.75
C GLU A 151 7.74 18.81 -30.43
N LEU A 152 7.63 17.48 -30.45
CA LEU A 152 7.44 16.71 -29.23
C LEU A 152 8.66 16.86 -28.30
N PRO A 153 8.47 17.27 -27.04
CA PRO A 153 9.57 17.60 -26.13
C PRO A 153 10.18 16.35 -25.49
N VAL A 154 10.87 15.54 -26.28
CA VAL A 154 11.44 14.24 -25.85
C VAL A 154 12.57 14.38 -24.83
N ASP A 155 13.31 15.50 -24.85
CA ASP A 155 14.49 15.72 -24.00
C ASP A 155 14.17 16.50 -22.70
N ASP A 156 12.98 17.08 -22.59
CA ASP A 156 12.59 17.88 -21.43
C ASP A 156 12.07 16.99 -20.30
N LYS A 157 12.91 16.79 -19.28
CA LYS A 157 12.62 15.93 -18.10
C LYS A 157 11.49 16.44 -17.21
N ARG A 158 10.93 17.64 -17.48
CA ARG A 158 9.72 18.15 -16.82
C ARG A 158 8.45 17.65 -17.51
N ILE A 159 8.58 17.05 -18.69
CA ILE A 159 7.47 16.65 -19.54
C ILE A 159 7.51 15.14 -19.73
N THR A 160 6.40 14.49 -19.40
CA THR A 160 6.21 13.06 -19.66
C THR A 160 5.32 12.91 -20.89
N ILE A 161 5.86 12.29 -21.94
CA ILE A 161 5.08 11.84 -23.08
C ILE A 161 4.40 10.53 -22.69
N VAL A 162 3.08 10.59 -22.50
CA VAL A 162 2.26 9.45 -22.11
C VAL A 162 1.67 8.86 -23.38
N ASN A 163 2.19 7.71 -23.81
CA ASN A 163 1.65 6.89 -24.88
C ASN A 163 1.54 5.45 -24.37
N PRO A 164 0.49 5.13 -23.61
CA PRO A 164 0.42 3.89 -22.87
C PRO A 164 0.27 2.72 -23.83
N ILE A 165 1.10 1.69 -23.63
CA ILE A 165 0.90 0.38 -24.24
C ILE A 165 -0.11 -0.42 -23.41
N GLY A 166 -0.88 -1.29 -24.05
CA GLY A 166 -1.80 -2.19 -23.34
C GLY A 166 -1.04 -3.09 -22.36
N ALA A 167 -1.69 -3.48 -21.27
CA ALA A 167 -1.13 -4.38 -20.27
C ALA A 167 -0.79 -5.75 -20.88
N SER A 168 -1.56 -6.21 -21.88
CA SER A 168 -1.33 -7.44 -22.63
C SER A 168 -0.25 -7.33 -23.71
N GLU A 169 0.02 -6.13 -24.22
CA GLU A 169 0.95 -5.91 -25.33
C GLU A 169 2.38 -6.16 -24.88
N ASN A 170 3.14 -7.05 -25.53
CA ASN A 170 4.51 -7.40 -25.14
C ASN A 170 4.66 -7.82 -23.67
N ASN A 171 3.68 -8.55 -23.11
CA ASN A 171 3.69 -9.01 -21.73
C ASN A 171 3.44 -10.52 -21.62
N ASN A 172 4.47 -11.31 -21.91
CA ASN A 172 4.45 -12.76 -21.79
C ASN A 172 5.10 -13.27 -20.49
N ASN A 173 5.32 -12.38 -19.52
CA ASN A 173 5.96 -12.72 -18.25
C ASN A 173 4.96 -13.44 -17.34
N LEU A 174 4.77 -14.73 -17.58
CA LEU A 174 3.91 -15.59 -16.79
C LEU A 174 4.50 -15.80 -15.40
N VAL A 175 3.75 -15.41 -14.38
CA VAL A 175 4.11 -15.64 -12.97
C VAL A 175 3.18 -16.65 -12.32
N PRO A 176 3.64 -17.42 -11.31
CA PRO A 176 2.78 -18.31 -10.55
C PRO A 176 1.67 -17.51 -9.83
N THR A 177 0.42 -17.98 -9.91
CA THR A 177 -0.72 -17.25 -9.36
C THR A 177 -0.74 -17.34 -7.84
N ALA A 178 -0.89 -16.20 -7.17
CA ALA A 178 -1.16 -16.11 -5.73
C ALA A 178 -2.06 -14.89 -5.47
N ASN A 179 -2.57 -14.73 -4.25
CA ASN A 179 -3.39 -13.56 -3.91
C ASN A 179 -2.60 -12.26 -3.76
N CYS A 180 -1.27 -12.35 -3.66
CA CYS A 180 -0.36 -11.22 -3.68
C CYS A 180 0.77 -11.43 -4.70
N PHE A 181 1.08 -10.41 -5.49
CA PHE A 181 2.21 -10.42 -6.43
C PHE A 181 3.26 -9.41 -5.98
N MET A 182 4.51 -9.84 -5.77
CA MET A 182 5.65 -8.95 -5.54
C MET A 182 6.27 -8.55 -6.87
N ILE A 183 6.09 -7.29 -7.27
CA ILE A 183 6.45 -6.80 -8.60
C ILE A 183 7.33 -5.56 -8.45
N VAL A 184 8.48 -5.54 -9.12
CA VAL A 184 9.36 -4.36 -9.13
C VAL A 184 8.70 -3.18 -9.86
N PRO A 185 8.96 -1.92 -9.48
CA PRO A 185 8.50 -0.75 -10.23
C PRO A 185 8.84 -0.85 -11.72
N GLY A 186 7.87 -0.52 -12.58
CA GLY A 186 7.97 -0.69 -14.04
C GLY A 186 7.81 -2.12 -14.55
N GLY A 187 7.57 -3.09 -13.66
CA GLY A 187 7.36 -4.48 -14.01
C GLY A 187 6.06 -4.73 -14.80
N ALA A 188 6.06 -5.82 -15.55
CA ALA A 188 4.89 -6.34 -16.26
C ALA A 188 4.81 -7.85 -16.04
N PHE A 189 3.62 -8.37 -15.82
CA PHE A 189 3.39 -9.79 -15.58
C PHE A 189 2.00 -10.21 -16.07
N CYS A 190 1.82 -11.52 -16.23
CA CYS A 190 0.52 -12.12 -16.48
C CYS A 190 0.36 -13.43 -15.71
N PHE A 191 -0.89 -13.83 -15.47
CA PHE A 191 -1.21 -15.02 -14.69
C PHE A 191 -2.58 -15.59 -15.06
N ASP A 192 -2.80 -16.86 -14.76
CA ASP A 192 -4.11 -17.52 -14.91
C ASP A 192 -4.93 -17.29 -13.63
N PRO A 193 -6.08 -16.60 -13.70
CA PRO A 193 -6.87 -16.24 -12.52
C PRO A 193 -7.50 -17.44 -11.81
N TYR A 194 -7.67 -18.57 -12.49
CA TYR A 194 -8.29 -19.79 -11.95
C TYR A 194 -7.28 -20.73 -11.30
N LYS A 195 -6.03 -20.30 -11.14
CA LYS A 195 -4.99 -21.06 -10.44
C LYS A 195 -4.62 -20.41 -9.12
N TYR A 196 -4.01 -21.21 -8.25
CA TYR A 196 -3.16 -20.70 -7.16
C TYR A 196 -2.01 -21.68 -6.91
N THR A 197 -0.82 -21.15 -6.65
CA THR A 197 0.39 -21.95 -6.49
C THR A 197 0.58 -22.38 -5.04
N VAL A 198 0.86 -23.65 -4.85
CA VAL A 198 1.17 -24.31 -3.57
C VAL A 198 2.56 -24.93 -3.63
N ASP A 199 3.27 -24.85 -2.51
CA ASP A 199 4.66 -25.29 -2.33
C ASP A 199 5.62 -24.70 -3.38
N GLY A 200 5.31 -23.49 -3.88
CA GLY A 200 6.08 -22.76 -4.88
C GLY A 200 6.19 -23.42 -6.27
N THR A 201 5.58 -24.58 -6.51
CA THR A 201 5.68 -25.29 -7.82
C THR A 201 4.40 -25.95 -8.32
N ALA A 202 3.44 -26.25 -7.44
CA ALA A 202 2.23 -26.96 -7.86
C ALA A 202 1.08 -25.97 -8.03
N ASP A 203 0.65 -25.74 -9.27
CA ASP A 203 -0.59 -25.03 -9.53
C ASP A 203 -1.78 -25.90 -9.13
N GLN A 204 -2.67 -25.33 -8.32
CA GLN A 204 -3.95 -25.89 -7.93
C GLN A 204 -5.08 -25.07 -8.57
N GLU A 205 -6.21 -25.70 -8.86
CA GLU A 205 -7.39 -24.98 -9.34
C GLU A 205 -8.02 -24.18 -8.19
N ASN A 206 -8.32 -22.90 -8.44
CA ASN A 206 -9.16 -22.09 -7.59
C ASN A 206 -10.62 -22.51 -7.75
N SER A 207 -10.98 -23.63 -7.13
CA SER A 207 -12.34 -24.21 -7.19
C SER A 207 -13.41 -23.27 -6.63
N THR A 208 -13.06 -22.37 -5.72
CA THR A 208 -13.97 -21.34 -5.18
C THR A 208 -14.34 -20.33 -6.26
N LEU A 209 -13.35 -19.71 -6.90
CA LEU A 209 -13.59 -18.77 -8.00
C LEU A 209 -14.26 -19.48 -9.18
N LYS A 210 -13.84 -20.70 -9.50
CA LYS A 210 -14.49 -21.51 -10.53
C LYS A 210 -15.97 -21.73 -10.23
N GLY A 211 -16.32 -22.16 -9.02
CA GLY A 211 -17.72 -22.39 -8.64
C GLY A 211 -18.58 -21.12 -8.72
N TRP A 212 -18.03 -19.96 -8.34
CA TRP A 212 -18.72 -18.68 -8.53
C TRP A 212 -18.82 -18.32 -10.02
N ALA A 213 -17.75 -18.49 -10.80
CA ALA A 213 -17.76 -18.23 -12.23
C ALA A 213 -18.79 -19.10 -12.98
N ASP A 214 -18.90 -20.39 -12.65
CA ASP A 214 -19.86 -21.33 -13.25
C ASP A 214 -21.32 -20.90 -13.01
N THR A 215 -21.60 -20.20 -11.91
CA THR A 215 -22.97 -19.78 -11.55
C THR A 215 -23.25 -18.30 -11.85
N GLU A 216 -22.21 -17.47 -11.95
CA GLU A 216 -22.31 -16.01 -12.06
C GLU A 216 -21.80 -15.47 -13.40
N GLY A 217 -21.55 -16.33 -14.39
CA GLY A 217 -21.28 -15.92 -15.77
C GLY A 217 -19.81 -15.69 -16.13
N GLY A 218 -18.88 -16.20 -15.32
CA GLY A 218 -17.44 -16.09 -15.58
C GLY A 218 -16.85 -14.68 -15.49
N ILE A 219 -15.55 -14.55 -15.77
CA ILE A 219 -14.85 -13.26 -15.79
C ILE A 219 -14.93 -12.68 -17.20
N THR A 220 -15.48 -11.47 -17.31
CA THR A 220 -15.60 -10.72 -18.57
C THR A 220 -14.70 -9.49 -18.62
N SER A 221 -14.30 -8.96 -17.47
CA SER A 221 -13.52 -7.74 -17.37
C SER A 221 -12.65 -7.72 -16.13
N VAL A 222 -11.64 -6.84 -16.15
CA VAL A 222 -10.71 -6.62 -15.05
C VAL A 222 -10.45 -5.13 -14.88
N GLU A 223 -10.21 -4.70 -13.65
CA GLU A 223 -9.95 -3.29 -13.34
C GLU A 223 -9.02 -3.12 -12.14
N LEU A 224 -8.30 -2.00 -12.09
CA LEU A 224 -7.72 -1.49 -10.86
C LEU A 224 -8.83 -0.90 -9.98
N LEU A 225 -8.91 -1.31 -8.71
CA LEU A 225 -9.85 -0.75 -7.74
C LEU A 225 -9.25 0.47 -7.02
N TRP A 226 -8.06 0.27 -6.48
CA TRP A 226 -7.33 1.29 -5.75
C TRP A 226 -5.83 1.07 -5.83
N GLN A 227 -5.08 2.12 -5.54
CA GLN A 227 -3.64 2.12 -5.39
C GLN A 227 -3.17 3.08 -4.30
N THR A 228 -1.96 2.89 -3.80
CA THR A 228 -1.26 3.88 -2.98
C THR A 228 -0.51 4.87 -3.87
N LEU A 229 -0.12 6.01 -3.30
CA LEU A 229 0.98 6.81 -3.84
C LEU A 229 2.31 6.35 -3.22
N GLU A 230 3.43 6.86 -3.73
CA GLU A 230 4.80 6.52 -3.30
C GLU A 230 5.06 6.72 -1.80
N SER A 231 4.41 7.71 -1.17
CA SER A 231 4.69 8.09 0.23
C SER A 231 3.42 8.58 0.92
N GLY A 232 2.47 7.67 1.14
CA GLY A 232 1.18 7.99 1.74
C GLY A 232 0.32 8.82 0.79
N ASP A 233 0.20 10.12 1.07
CA ASP A 233 -0.58 11.07 0.28
C ASP A 233 0.27 11.85 -0.74
N LEU A 234 1.55 11.48 -0.89
CA LEU A 234 2.52 12.15 -1.76
C LEU A 234 3.09 11.24 -2.84
N GLY A 235 3.45 11.88 -3.96
CA GLY A 235 4.15 11.26 -5.07
C GLY A 235 3.21 10.70 -6.13
N ASP A 236 3.77 9.84 -6.96
CA ASP A 236 3.07 9.28 -8.12
C ASP A 236 2.27 8.02 -7.76
N PRO A 237 1.16 7.74 -8.47
CA PRO A 237 0.42 6.49 -8.34
C PRO A 237 1.26 5.29 -8.74
N VAL A 238 1.32 4.27 -7.88
CA VAL A 238 2.28 3.15 -8.03
C VAL A 238 1.90 2.13 -9.11
N MET A 239 0.62 2.01 -9.43
CA MET A 239 0.15 1.18 -10.56
C MET A 239 0.15 1.98 -11.86
N GLY A 240 -0.06 3.30 -11.77
CA GLY A 240 -0.12 4.22 -12.89
C GLY A 240 -1.46 4.95 -12.95
N ILE A 241 -1.67 5.72 -14.01
CA ILE A 241 -2.93 6.43 -14.27
C ILE A 241 -3.63 5.74 -15.44
N VAL A 242 -4.90 5.40 -15.26
CA VAL A 242 -5.71 4.72 -16.29
C VAL A 242 -5.96 5.61 -17.52
N ASN A 243 -6.33 5.01 -18.65
CA ASN A 243 -6.66 5.76 -19.86
C ASN A 243 -7.86 6.69 -19.59
N THR A 244 -8.94 6.11 -19.05
CA THR A 244 -10.20 6.73 -18.58
C THR A 244 -10.76 5.94 -17.39
N GLU A 245 -11.88 6.38 -16.78
CA GLU A 245 -12.53 5.65 -15.68
C GLU A 245 -13.07 4.27 -16.11
N GLU A 246 -13.37 4.08 -17.39
CA GLU A 246 -13.88 2.82 -17.97
C GLU A 246 -12.82 2.01 -18.72
N ASP A 247 -11.66 2.60 -19.02
CA ASP A 247 -10.57 1.95 -19.76
C ASP A 247 -9.30 1.89 -18.91
N HIS A 248 -9.13 0.75 -18.24
CA HIS A 248 -7.96 0.43 -17.43
C HIS A 248 -6.92 -0.43 -18.17
N THR A 249 -7.09 -0.64 -19.49
CA THR A 249 -6.31 -1.63 -20.27
C THR A 249 -4.82 -1.36 -20.31
N ASN A 250 -4.37 -0.14 -19.98
CA ASN A 250 -2.95 0.17 -19.85
C ASN A 250 -2.31 -0.35 -18.55
N ILE A 251 -3.11 -0.59 -17.51
CA ILE A 251 -2.66 -1.12 -16.21
C ILE A 251 -3.02 -2.59 -16.07
N VAL A 252 -4.25 -2.96 -16.43
CA VAL A 252 -4.74 -4.34 -16.32
C VAL A 252 -5.65 -4.68 -17.49
N ASP A 253 -5.42 -5.85 -18.10
CA ASP A 253 -6.19 -6.36 -19.23
C ASP A 253 -6.41 -7.86 -19.08
N ILE A 254 -7.40 -8.41 -19.77
CA ILE A 254 -7.74 -9.83 -19.76
C ILE A 254 -7.88 -10.32 -21.19
N LYS A 255 -7.24 -11.44 -21.52
CA LYS A 255 -7.35 -12.08 -22.83
C LYS A 255 -7.60 -13.56 -22.68
N ARG A 256 -8.37 -14.11 -23.61
CA ARG A 256 -8.46 -15.55 -23.81
C ARG A 256 -7.25 -16.04 -24.58
N ASP A 257 -6.80 -17.25 -24.26
CA ASP A 257 -5.68 -17.90 -24.94
C ASP A 257 -6.07 -18.31 -26.38
N ASP A 258 -7.36 -18.51 -26.66
CA ASP A 258 -7.92 -18.79 -28.00
C ASP A 258 -8.22 -17.52 -28.84
N GLY A 259 -7.95 -16.33 -28.28
CA GLY A 259 -8.15 -15.05 -28.96
C GLY A 259 -9.61 -14.61 -29.14
N GLN A 260 -10.59 -15.34 -28.59
CA GLN A 260 -12.00 -14.93 -28.69
C GLN A 260 -12.31 -13.71 -27.80
N ASP A 261 -13.38 -13.00 -28.16
CA ASP A 261 -13.88 -11.84 -27.41
C ASP A 261 -14.30 -12.27 -25.99
N ILE A 262 -13.64 -11.67 -24.98
CA ILE A 262 -13.84 -11.97 -23.56
C ILE A 262 -15.25 -11.64 -23.07
N THR A 263 -15.90 -10.63 -23.67
CA THR A 263 -17.26 -10.22 -23.28
C THR A 263 -18.32 -11.20 -23.76
N LYS A 264 -18.03 -11.97 -24.81
CA LYS A 264 -18.91 -13.00 -25.37
C LYS A 264 -18.57 -14.40 -24.86
N ASN A 265 -17.30 -14.62 -24.52
CA ASN A 265 -16.76 -15.89 -24.05
C ASN A 265 -16.01 -15.67 -22.73
N PRO A 266 -16.71 -15.48 -21.61
CA PRO A 266 -16.09 -15.22 -20.31
C PRO A 266 -15.09 -16.33 -19.94
N LEU A 267 -14.03 -16.00 -19.18
CA LEU A 267 -13.23 -17.06 -18.56
C LEU A 267 -14.08 -17.73 -17.47
N SER A 268 -14.04 -19.06 -17.41
CA SER A 268 -14.77 -19.89 -16.45
C SER A 268 -13.94 -21.03 -15.87
N GLY A 269 -12.67 -21.13 -16.25
CA GLY A 269 -11.76 -22.14 -15.74
C GLY A 269 -10.32 -21.95 -16.15
N GLN A 270 -9.46 -22.79 -15.58
CA GLN A 270 -8.03 -22.82 -15.82
C GLN A 270 -7.68 -23.04 -17.29
N GLY A 271 -6.62 -22.39 -17.77
CA GLY A 271 -6.07 -22.58 -19.12
C GLY A 271 -6.89 -21.95 -20.25
N GLN A 272 -7.93 -21.16 -19.93
CA GLN A 272 -8.74 -20.49 -20.93
C GLN A 272 -8.23 -19.09 -21.30
N GLY A 273 -7.43 -18.46 -20.43
CA GLY A 273 -6.95 -17.10 -20.61
C GLY A 273 -6.12 -16.59 -19.43
N ARG A 274 -5.70 -15.33 -19.55
CA ARG A 274 -4.79 -14.69 -18.60
C ARG A 274 -5.22 -13.27 -18.30
N ILE A 275 -4.92 -12.85 -17.07
CA ILE A 275 -4.92 -11.44 -16.68
C ILE A 275 -3.49 -10.93 -16.83
N TYR A 276 -3.35 -9.77 -17.46
CA TYR A 276 -2.10 -9.07 -17.71
C TYR A 276 -2.08 -7.79 -16.87
N CYS A 277 -0.97 -7.49 -16.24
CA CYS A 277 -0.81 -6.30 -15.41
C CYS A 277 0.53 -5.61 -15.65
N ARG A 278 0.53 -4.28 -15.60
CA ARG A 278 1.69 -3.39 -15.64
C ARG A 278 1.65 -2.45 -14.43
N VAL A 279 2.82 -2.19 -13.86
CA VAL A 279 2.96 -1.23 -12.75
C VAL A 279 3.81 -0.04 -13.19
N ALA A 280 3.63 1.12 -12.56
CA ALA A 280 4.28 2.35 -12.99
C ALA A 280 5.81 2.28 -12.76
N PRO A 281 6.62 2.70 -13.75
CA PRO A 281 8.06 2.87 -13.55
C PRO A 281 8.33 4.14 -12.74
N ASN A 282 9.58 4.29 -12.28
CA ASN A 282 10.05 5.50 -11.58
C ASN A 282 9.24 5.86 -10.32
N THR A 283 8.72 4.83 -9.64
CA THR A 283 8.07 4.94 -8.33
C THR A 283 8.94 4.28 -7.25
N THR A 284 8.76 4.67 -5.98
CA THR A 284 9.47 4.03 -4.85
C THR A 284 8.76 2.80 -4.29
N GLY A 285 7.73 2.29 -4.97
CA GLY A 285 6.92 1.16 -4.51
C GLY A 285 5.70 1.55 -3.67
N GLY A 286 4.85 0.57 -3.37
CA GLY A 286 3.56 0.71 -2.71
C GLY A 286 2.66 -0.49 -2.97
N SER A 287 1.36 -0.28 -3.12
CA SER A 287 0.42 -1.36 -3.42
C SER A 287 -0.77 -0.92 -4.27
N GLY A 288 -1.35 -1.87 -5.00
CA GLY A 288 -2.65 -1.74 -5.64
C GLY A 288 -3.48 -3.00 -5.51
N LEU A 289 -4.77 -2.89 -5.78
CA LEU A 289 -5.69 -4.02 -5.79
C LEU A 289 -6.42 -4.07 -7.13
N ILE A 290 -6.22 -5.15 -7.87
CA ILE A 290 -6.95 -5.42 -9.12
C ILE A 290 -8.11 -6.39 -8.85
N ALA A 291 -9.18 -6.28 -9.63
CA ALA A 291 -10.37 -7.11 -9.50
C ALA A 291 -10.84 -7.65 -10.84
N ALA A 292 -11.36 -8.88 -10.82
CA ALA A 292 -12.04 -9.51 -11.94
C ALA A 292 -13.56 -9.44 -11.73
N ARG A 293 -14.30 -9.06 -12.77
CA ARG A 293 -15.75 -8.90 -12.74
C ARG A 293 -16.45 -9.82 -13.75
N ASN A 294 -17.69 -10.17 -13.43
CA ASN A 294 -18.60 -10.81 -14.38
C ASN A 294 -19.31 -9.78 -15.28
N ASP A 295 -20.19 -10.28 -16.16
CA ASP A 295 -21.01 -9.48 -17.08
C ASP A 295 -21.97 -8.49 -16.40
N LYS A 296 -22.36 -8.76 -15.15
CA LYS A 296 -23.17 -7.86 -14.32
C LYS A 296 -22.36 -6.76 -13.62
N GLY A 297 -21.03 -6.82 -13.73
CA GLY A 297 -20.12 -5.92 -13.04
C GLY A 297 -19.87 -6.29 -11.57
N ASP A 298 -20.28 -7.47 -11.10
CA ASP A 298 -19.95 -7.94 -9.75
C ASP A 298 -18.51 -8.47 -9.68
N ILE A 299 -17.79 -8.15 -8.60
CA ILE A 299 -16.43 -8.69 -8.39
C ILE A 299 -16.52 -10.17 -8.03
N LEU A 300 -15.83 -11.01 -8.81
CA LEU A 300 -15.66 -12.44 -8.52
C LEU A 300 -14.43 -12.70 -7.65
N TRP A 301 -13.33 -12.01 -7.95
CA TRP A 301 -12.06 -12.14 -7.21
C TRP A 301 -11.22 -10.87 -7.32
N SER A 302 -10.24 -10.73 -6.44
CA SER A 302 -9.28 -9.63 -6.44
C SER A 302 -7.89 -10.09 -6.02
N TRP A 303 -6.87 -9.37 -6.46
CA TRP A 303 -5.47 -9.69 -6.20
C TRP A 303 -4.72 -8.43 -5.77
N HIS A 304 -3.90 -8.59 -4.73
CA HIS A 304 -3.01 -7.55 -4.22
C HIS A 304 -1.74 -7.50 -5.07
N VAL A 305 -1.42 -6.36 -5.63
CA VAL A 305 -0.14 -6.12 -6.31
C VAL A 305 0.73 -5.30 -5.36
N TRP A 306 1.75 -5.94 -4.79
CA TRP A 306 2.76 -5.30 -3.94
C TRP A 306 3.92 -4.84 -4.82
N VAL A 307 3.97 -3.53 -5.06
CA VAL A 307 5.01 -2.92 -5.90
C VAL A 307 6.24 -2.67 -5.03
N THR A 308 7.32 -3.41 -5.24
CA THR A 308 8.52 -3.34 -4.40
C THR A 308 9.75 -3.95 -5.07
N ASP A 309 10.93 -3.40 -4.76
CA ASP A 309 12.22 -4.02 -5.10
C ASP A 309 12.57 -5.20 -4.18
N TYR A 310 11.84 -5.37 -3.07
CA TYR A 310 12.00 -6.50 -2.16
C TYR A 310 11.49 -7.79 -2.81
N HIS A 311 12.43 -8.69 -3.11
CA HIS A 311 12.16 -9.93 -3.82
C HIS A 311 13.10 -11.04 -3.34
N PRO A 312 13.03 -11.46 -2.06
CA PRO A 312 13.82 -12.59 -1.56
C PRO A 312 13.44 -13.89 -2.27
N ASP A 313 14.40 -14.80 -2.43
CA ASP A 313 14.12 -16.12 -3.00
C ASP A 313 13.12 -16.86 -2.11
N ALA A 314 12.09 -17.44 -2.72
CA ALA A 314 11.03 -18.18 -2.03
C ALA A 314 11.42 -19.59 -1.58
N THR A 315 12.68 -19.98 -1.80
CA THR A 315 13.30 -21.22 -1.31
C THR A 315 14.58 -20.92 -0.53
N GLY A 316 15.15 -21.92 0.11
CA GLY A 316 16.33 -21.86 0.97
C GLY A 316 16.01 -22.20 2.42
N ASP A 317 17.06 -22.44 3.21
CA ASP A 317 16.92 -22.77 4.63
C ASP A 317 17.91 -21.99 5.52
N ALA A 318 18.19 -20.74 5.13
CA ALA A 318 19.10 -19.84 5.83
C ALA A 318 18.60 -18.40 5.79
N SER A 319 19.01 -17.59 6.78
CA SER A 319 18.84 -16.15 6.69
C SER A 319 19.69 -15.57 5.56
N VAL A 320 19.17 -14.54 4.91
CA VAL A 320 19.91 -13.66 4.01
C VAL A 320 19.81 -12.28 4.64
N ASP A 321 20.95 -11.64 4.92
CA ASP A 321 20.99 -10.34 5.57
C ASP A 321 21.10 -9.20 4.55
N GLU A 322 21.90 -9.41 3.49
CA GLU A 322 22.16 -8.45 2.41
C GLU A 322 22.09 -9.09 1.00
N PRO A 323 21.72 -8.32 -0.04
CA PRO A 323 21.21 -6.95 0.04
C PRO A 323 19.83 -6.90 0.74
N GLU A 324 19.44 -5.76 1.31
CA GLU A 324 18.12 -5.57 1.94
C GLU A 324 16.95 -6.09 1.08
N THR A 325 17.02 -5.88 -0.23
CA THR A 325 16.01 -6.32 -1.20
C THR A 325 15.85 -7.84 -1.32
N LYS A 326 16.78 -8.62 -0.74
CA LYS A 326 16.78 -10.09 -0.71
C LYS A 326 16.66 -10.66 0.70
N ARG A 327 16.47 -9.81 1.71
CA ARG A 327 16.52 -10.22 3.11
C ARG A 327 15.42 -11.23 3.47
N LYS A 328 15.79 -12.27 4.20
CA LYS A 328 14.85 -13.22 4.84
C LYS A 328 15.48 -13.75 6.12
N GLN A 329 14.67 -14.08 7.11
CA GLN A 329 15.12 -14.31 8.48
C GLN A 329 14.73 -15.71 8.93
N LYS A 330 15.73 -16.57 9.14
CA LYS A 330 15.54 -17.86 9.79
C LYS A 330 15.74 -17.70 11.29
N TYR A 331 14.66 -17.80 12.07
CA TYR A 331 14.78 -17.70 13.52
C TYR A 331 15.21 -19.04 14.11
N THR A 332 16.33 -19.04 14.83
CA THR A 332 17.05 -20.23 15.32
C THR A 332 17.32 -20.23 16.81
N TYR A 333 16.98 -19.16 17.54
CA TYR A 333 17.11 -19.12 18.99
C TYR A 333 16.24 -20.21 19.65
N GLY A 334 16.77 -20.81 20.72
CA GLY A 334 16.11 -21.90 21.46
C GLY A 334 16.31 -23.31 20.87
N ASN A 335 15.57 -24.26 21.41
CA ASN A 335 15.55 -25.69 21.09
C ASN A 335 14.17 -26.06 20.49
N HIS A 336 13.83 -25.40 19.39
CA HIS A 336 12.56 -25.61 18.68
C HIS A 336 12.77 -26.44 17.41
N PRO A 337 11.71 -27.07 16.87
CA PRO A 337 11.77 -27.69 15.54
C PRO A 337 12.28 -26.70 14.49
N ASN A 338 13.05 -27.21 13.51
CA ASN A 338 13.53 -26.38 12.41
C ASN A 338 12.36 -25.73 11.67
N GLN A 339 12.55 -24.49 11.23
CA GLN A 339 11.57 -23.74 10.45
C GLN A 339 12.23 -23.03 9.29
N TYR A 340 11.42 -22.72 8.27
CA TYR A 340 11.89 -21.98 7.12
C TYR A 340 12.05 -20.48 7.42
N PRO A 341 12.89 -19.78 6.63
CA PRO A 341 12.97 -18.33 6.65
C PRO A 341 11.63 -17.60 6.51
N ILE A 342 11.47 -16.53 7.28
CA ILE A 342 10.34 -15.58 7.27
C ILE A 342 10.78 -14.32 6.54
N MET A 343 9.86 -13.64 5.85
CA MET A 343 10.11 -12.29 5.33
C MET A 343 10.53 -11.33 6.46
N ASP A 344 11.42 -10.39 6.16
CA ASP A 344 11.92 -9.41 7.15
C ASP A 344 10.89 -8.32 7.53
N ARG A 345 9.77 -8.24 6.80
CA ARG A 345 8.76 -7.20 6.90
C ARG A 345 7.34 -7.75 6.83
N ASN A 346 6.38 -6.94 7.25
CA ASN A 346 4.95 -7.24 7.12
C ASN A 346 4.54 -7.26 5.65
N LEU A 347 3.52 -8.05 5.30
CA LEU A 347 3.05 -8.15 3.93
C LEU A 347 2.56 -6.77 3.41
N GLY A 348 3.07 -6.35 2.25
CA GLY A 348 2.78 -5.05 1.66
C GLY A 348 3.54 -3.86 2.26
N ALA A 349 4.51 -4.10 3.16
CA ALA A 349 5.33 -3.02 3.72
C ALA A 349 6.31 -2.45 2.68
N LEU A 350 6.62 -1.16 2.79
CA LEU A 350 7.61 -0.51 1.92
C LEU A 350 9.04 -0.90 2.28
N ALA A 351 9.31 -1.12 3.58
CA ALA A 351 10.65 -1.40 4.11
C ALA A 351 10.62 -2.42 5.24
N GLY A 352 11.76 -3.08 5.46
CA GLY A 352 12.02 -4.02 6.54
C GLY A 352 13.35 -3.68 7.21
N TYR A 353 13.41 -3.79 8.54
CA TYR A 353 14.57 -3.34 9.29
C TYR A 353 15.03 -4.39 10.30
N THR A 354 16.34 -4.39 10.57
CA THR A 354 16.98 -5.20 11.62
C THR A 354 17.28 -4.35 12.85
N THR A 355 17.42 -3.03 12.70
CA THR A 355 17.61 -2.06 13.78
C THR A 355 16.49 -1.01 13.77
N ILE A 356 16.47 -0.12 14.77
CA ILE A 356 15.50 0.97 14.83
C ILE A 356 15.86 2.02 13.75
N PRO A 357 14.96 2.32 12.79
CA PRO A 357 15.15 3.46 11.89
C PRO A 357 15.17 4.77 12.67
N ALA A 358 16.05 5.70 12.32
CA ALA A 358 16.22 6.96 13.06
C ALA A 358 14.96 7.85 13.01
N GLU A 359 14.35 7.98 11.82
CA GLU A 359 13.20 8.85 11.59
C GLU A 359 11.87 8.09 11.71
N GLU A 360 10.84 8.74 12.27
CA GLU A 360 9.48 8.17 12.35
C GLU A 360 8.90 7.81 10.98
N GLU A 361 9.27 8.56 9.94
CA GLU A 361 8.87 8.27 8.57
C GLU A 361 9.36 6.89 8.12
N ASP A 362 10.63 6.58 8.38
CA ASP A 362 11.22 5.30 8.03
C ASP A 362 10.63 4.18 8.88
N ARG A 363 10.40 4.42 10.18
CA ARG A 363 9.66 3.49 11.04
C ARG A 363 8.28 3.16 10.47
N SER A 364 7.57 4.16 9.98
CA SER A 364 6.26 3.98 9.37
C SER A 364 6.29 3.15 8.10
N LYS A 365 7.37 3.11 7.32
CA LYS A 365 7.46 2.24 6.12
C LYS A 365 7.35 0.73 6.42
N ALA A 366 7.51 0.31 7.68
CA ALA A 366 7.37 -1.08 8.11
C ALA A 366 5.93 -1.53 8.46
N HIS A 367 4.92 -0.66 8.30
CA HIS A 367 3.52 -0.95 8.69
C HIS A 367 2.92 -2.17 7.97
N GLY A 368 3.03 -2.21 6.63
CA GLY A 368 2.35 -3.18 5.78
C GLY A 368 0.83 -3.03 5.81
N PHE A 369 0.11 -4.03 5.30
CA PHE A 369 -1.34 -4.08 5.31
C PHE A 369 -1.85 -4.99 6.43
N HIS A 370 -3.11 -4.78 6.82
CA HIS A 370 -3.84 -5.58 7.78
C HIS A 370 -4.80 -6.51 7.07
N TYR A 371 -5.11 -7.64 7.71
CA TYR A 371 -5.99 -8.67 7.16
C TYR A 371 -6.96 -9.14 8.23
N GLN A 372 -8.22 -9.37 7.86
CA GLN A 372 -9.15 -10.12 8.69
C GLN A 372 -8.76 -11.60 8.62
N TRP A 373 -8.78 -12.31 9.76
CA TRP A 373 -8.24 -13.67 9.80
C TRP A 373 -8.97 -14.59 8.81
N GLY A 374 -8.22 -15.31 7.98
CA GLY A 374 -8.76 -16.17 6.93
C GLY A 374 -9.17 -15.46 5.63
N ARG A 375 -8.98 -14.14 5.52
CA ARG A 375 -9.31 -13.35 4.33
C ARG A 375 -8.05 -12.95 3.56
N LYS A 376 -8.11 -12.97 2.22
CA LYS A 376 -6.98 -12.60 1.36
C LYS A 376 -6.83 -11.08 1.14
N ASP A 377 -7.88 -10.30 1.36
CA ASP A 377 -7.94 -8.89 0.95
C ASP A 377 -7.23 -7.97 1.96
N PRO A 378 -6.37 -7.04 1.50
CA PRO A 378 -5.61 -6.15 2.37
C PRO A 378 -6.39 -4.89 2.79
N PHE A 379 -6.20 -4.47 4.04
CA PHE A 379 -6.72 -3.21 4.60
C PHE A 379 -5.58 -2.29 5.03
N PRO A 380 -5.69 -0.97 4.78
CA PRO A 380 -4.69 -0.01 5.23
C PRO A 380 -4.37 -0.11 6.72
N SER A 381 -3.08 -0.04 7.04
CA SER A 381 -2.59 0.12 8.42
C SER A 381 -2.43 1.60 8.77
N SER A 382 -1.94 1.86 9.98
CA SER A 382 -1.52 3.18 10.40
C SER A 382 -0.32 3.67 9.60
N TYR A 383 -0.25 4.97 9.41
CA TYR A 383 0.83 5.66 8.72
C TYR A 383 1.08 6.99 9.43
N THR A 384 2.11 7.04 10.29
CA THR A 384 2.23 8.07 11.33
C THR A 384 3.63 8.69 11.41
N THR A 385 3.70 9.96 11.78
CA THR A 385 4.96 10.71 12.00
C THR A 385 5.24 11.00 13.46
N LYS A 386 4.33 10.58 14.32
CA LYS A 386 4.36 10.79 15.75
C LYS A 386 3.54 9.73 16.44
N TYR A 387 3.75 9.62 17.74
CA TYR A 387 2.92 8.79 18.60
C TYR A 387 1.45 9.23 18.58
N VAL A 388 0.54 8.28 18.32
CA VAL A 388 -0.91 8.48 18.26
C VAL A 388 -1.60 7.24 18.83
N SER A 389 -1.88 7.17 20.13
CA SER A 389 -2.41 5.93 20.73
C SER A 389 -3.74 5.45 20.14
N LYS A 390 -4.61 6.36 19.67
CA LYS A 390 -5.89 6.01 19.04
C LYS A 390 -6.40 7.04 18.04
N ILE A 391 -7.26 6.57 17.14
CA ILE A 391 -8.09 7.36 16.23
C ILE A 391 -9.55 6.95 16.47
N GLU A 392 -10.42 7.91 16.72
CA GLU A 392 -11.85 7.67 17.00
C GLU A 392 -12.72 8.26 15.90
N ARG A 393 -13.96 7.74 15.78
CA ARG A 393 -14.98 8.23 14.84
C ARG A 393 -14.47 8.22 13.40
N ILE A 394 -13.84 7.13 13.00
CA ILE A 394 -13.26 6.99 11.68
C ILE A 394 -14.36 7.02 10.62
N ASP A 395 -14.25 7.97 9.71
CA ASP A 395 -15.11 8.11 8.54
C ASP A 395 -14.28 7.80 7.29
N LEU A 396 -14.49 6.61 6.72
CA LEU A 396 -13.76 6.12 5.56
C LEU A 396 -14.27 6.67 4.22
N THR A 397 -15.26 7.57 4.23
CA THR A 397 -15.74 8.27 3.01
C THR A 397 -14.82 9.41 2.58
N LYS A 398 -13.81 9.74 3.39
CA LYS A 398 -12.81 10.79 3.13
C LYS A 398 -11.42 10.36 3.64
N PRO A 399 -10.34 11.03 3.22
CA PRO A 399 -8.99 10.75 3.72
C PRO A 399 -8.91 10.84 5.24
N VAL A 400 -8.30 9.83 5.88
CA VAL A 400 -8.19 9.74 7.34
C VAL A 400 -6.75 10.00 7.76
N LYS A 401 -6.54 10.99 8.64
CA LYS A 401 -5.21 11.29 9.16
C LYS A 401 -4.66 10.09 9.91
N ASN A 402 -3.35 9.83 9.79
CA ASN A 402 -2.62 8.77 10.49
C ASN A 402 -2.95 7.34 10.03
N ILE A 403 -3.74 7.17 8.97
CA ILE A 403 -4.01 5.90 8.29
C ILE A 403 -3.51 6.03 6.85
N LEU A 404 -2.95 4.96 6.29
CA LEU A 404 -2.58 4.96 4.88
C LEU A 404 -3.83 5.18 4.01
N ASN A 405 -3.86 6.28 3.26
CA ASN A 405 -4.94 6.54 2.32
C ASN A 405 -4.73 5.78 1.02
N LEU A 406 -5.85 5.49 0.36
CA LEU A 406 -5.90 4.81 -0.92
C LEU A 406 -6.52 5.75 -1.95
N TYR A 407 -6.09 5.61 -3.19
CA TYR A 407 -6.50 6.46 -4.30
C TYR A 407 -7.13 5.62 -5.40
N ARG A 408 -8.09 6.21 -6.10
CA ARG A 408 -8.76 5.62 -7.25
C ARG A 408 -7.77 5.44 -8.42
N PRO A 409 -8.17 4.74 -9.49
CA PRO A 409 -7.30 4.48 -10.63
C PRO A 409 -6.79 5.72 -11.38
N ASP A 410 -7.44 6.87 -11.16
CA ASP A 410 -6.98 8.18 -11.64
C ASP A 410 -5.70 8.68 -10.92
N GLY A 411 -5.33 8.07 -9.79
CA GLY A 411 -4.19 8.44 -8.97
C GLY A 411 -4.37 9.76 -8.20
N VAL A 412 -5.59 10.31 -8.14
CA VAL A 412 -5.87 11.64 -7.57
C VAL A 412 -7.03 11.58 -6.58
N THR A 413 -8.12 10.92 -6.94
CA THR A 413 -9.33 10.88 -6.12
C THR A 413 -9.16 9.88 -4.98
N TYR A 414 -9.53 10.26 -3.76
CA TYR A 414 -9.53 9.33 -2.63
C TYR A 414 -10.48 8.15 -2.88
N TYR A 415 -10.03 6.94 -2.55
CA TYR A 415 -10.83 5.73 -2.65
C TYR A 415 -11.62 5.51 -1.35
N SER A 416 -12.91 5.83 -1.41
CA SER A 416 -13.84 5.66 -0.29
C SER A 416 -14.05 4.19 0.06
N ARG A 417 -14.11 3.90 1.36
CA ARG A 417 -14.31 2.57 1.93
C ARG A 417 -15.40 2.60 2.99
N LYS A 418 -15.76 1.44 3.52
CA LYS A 418 -16.73 1.33 4.61
C LYS A 418 -16.36 0.24 5.61
N ILE A 419 -16.85 0.42 6.83
CA ILE A 419 -16.89 -0.62 7.86
C ILE A 419 -18.34 -1.08 7.94
N VAL A 420 -18.57 -2.38 7.73
CA VAL A 420 -19.90 -2.97 7.67
C VAL A 420 -20.21 -3.60 9.03
N PRO A 421 -21.26 -3.16 9.76
CA PRO A 421 -21.55 -3.62 11.11
C PRO A 421 -22.24 -5.01 11.16
N SER A 422 -21.86 -5.92 10.28
CA SER A 422 -22.42 -7.28 10.18
C SER A 422 -21.36 -8.30 9.77
N ALA A 423 -21.67 -9.58 10.02
CA ALA A 423 -20.91 -10.69 9.47
C ALA A 423 -21.43 -11.01 8.06
N THR A 424 -20.61 -11.68 7.26
CA THR A 424 -20.93 -12.00 5.87
C THR A 424 -20.41 -13.38 5.46
N THR A 425 -20.52 -13.75 4.19
CA THR A 425 -19.89 -14.95 3.61
C THR A 425 -18.61 -14.59 2.85
N PHE A 426 -17.79 -15.57 2.48
CA PHE A 426 -16.66 -15.32 1.56
C PHE A 426 -17.11 -14.63 0.27
N ARG A 427 -18.21 -15.10 -0.34
CA ARG A 427 -18.68 -14.57 -1.61
C ARG A 427 -19.02 -13.09 -1.50
N GLU A 428 -19.82 -12.72 -0.51
CA GLU A 428 -20.26 -11.34 -0.30
C GLU A 428 -19.10 -10.44 0.15
N ALA A 429 -18.17 -10.95 0.96
CA ALA A 429 -16.94 -10.21 1.27
C ALA A 429 -16.08 -9.96 0.02
N TYR A 430 -15.99 -10.91 -0.90
CA TYR A 430 -15.11 -10.80 -2.08
C TYR A 430 -15.73 -9.97 -3.20
N LYS A 431 -17.05 -9.75 -3.19
CA LYS A 431 -17.71 -8.71 -3.99
C LYS A 431 -17.29 -7.28 -3.59
N ASP A 432 -16.85 -7.11 -2.35
CA ASP A 432 -16.47 -5.82 -1.76
C ASP A 432 -15.14 -5.95 -0.97
N PRO A 433 -14.01 -6.15 -1.68
CA PRO A 433 -12.75 -6.52 -1.06
C PRO A 433 -12.20 -5.46 -0.10
N SER A 434 -12.64 -4.20 -0.25
CA SER A 434 -12.16 -3.07 0.54
C SER A 434 -12.99 -2.81 1.82
N SER A 435 -14.11 -3.52 1.99
CA SER A 435 -14.97 -3.38 3.16
C SER A 435 -14.53 -4.24 4.33
N ILE A 436 -14.46 -3.65 5.52
CA ILE A 436 -14.12 -4.36 6.75
C ILE A 436 -15.42 -4.78 7.45
N TYR A 437 -15.63 -6.08 7.63
CA TYR A 437 -16.85 -6.60 8.25
C TYR A 437 -16.66 -6.78 9.75
N LYS A 438 -17.41 -6.02 10.54
CA LYS A 438 -17.26 -5.93 12.00
C LYS A 438 -18.61 -5.91 12.70
N PRO A 439 -19.20 -7.10 12.97
CA PRO A 439 -20.45 -7.17 13.70
C PRO A 439 -20.36 -6.42 15.03
N SER A 440 -21.41 -5.67 15.35
CA SER A 440 -21.47 -4.82 16.56
C SER A 440 -21.60 -5.64 17.84
N GLY A 441 -20.99 -5.19 18.94
CA GLY A 441 -21.09 -5.82 20.25
C GLY A 441 -20.05 -6.93 20.49
N ASN A 442 -19.88 -7.34 21.75
CA ASN A 442 -18.80 -8.25 22.20
C ASN A 442 -19.31 -9.61 22.67
N ASN A 443 -20.47 -10.07 22.18
CA ASN A 443 -20.93 -11.44 22.44
C ASN A 443 -20.20 -12.43 21.51
N ALA A 444 -20.22 -13.72 21.86
CA ALA A 444 -19.51 -14.77 21.12
C ALA A 444 -19.86 -14.80 19.62
N ASP A 445 -21.08 -14.43 19.25
CA ASP A 445 -21.53 -14.45 17.86
C ASP A 445 -20.93 -13.35 16.99
N ASN A 446 -20.57 -12.23 17.60
CA ASN A 446 -20.13 -11.02 16.92
C ASN A 446 -18.60 -10.87 16.83
N LEU A 447 -17.83 -11.88 17.25
CA LEU A 447 -16.36 -11.85 17.25
C LEU A 447 -15.74 -12.25 15.90
N SER A 448 -16.56 -12.60 14.91
CA SER A 448 -16.12 -13.04 13.58
C SER A 448 -16.71 -12.17 12.47
N TRP A 449 -15.92 -11.88 11.43
CA TRP A 449 -16.40 -11.21 10.22
C TRP A 449 -17.21 -12.13 9.31
N ILE A 450 -17.05 -13.44 9.44
CA ILE A 450 -17.75 -14.46 8.65
C ILE A 450 -18.87 -15.11 9.46
N THR A 451 -19.99 -15.41 8.82
CA THR A 451 -21.20 -15.99 9.44
C THR A 451 -20.99 -17.44 9.89
N ASN A 452 -20.41 -18.27 9.03
CA ASN A 452 -20.18 -19.68 9.29
C ASN A 452 -18.70 -19.94 9.60
N LEU A 453 -18.41 -20.33 10.84
CA LEU A 453 -17.05 -20.61 11.28
C LEU A 453 -16.41 -21.75 10.48
N ASN A 454 -17.18 -22.77 10.08
CA ASN A 454 -16.65 -23.95 9.39
C ASN A 454 -15.95 -23.58 8.08
N ASP A 455 -16.43 -22.54 7.39
CA ASP A 455 -15.86 -22.10 6.12
C ASP A 455 -14.45 -21.51 6.31
N VAL A 456 -14.18 -20.90 7.47
CA VAL A 456 -12.92 -20.18 7.71
C VAL A 456 -11.90 -20.97 8.52
N LYS A 457 -12.29 -22.05 9.22
CA LYS A 457 -11.45 -22.78 10.20
C LYS A 457 -9.98 -23.00 9.79
N GLN A 458 -9.76 -23.27 8.51
CA GLN A 458 -8.46 -23.57 7.92
C GLN A 458 -8.17 -22.69 6.69
N ALA A 459 -8.79 -21.50 6.59
CA ALA A 459 -8.68 -20.65 5.41
C ALA A 459 -7.25 -20.26 5.04
N TRP A 460 -6.30 -20.23 5.98
CA TRP A 460 -4.88 -20.01 5.68
C TRP A 460 -4.02 -21.28 5.73
N GLY A 461 -4.65 -22.44 5.66
CA GLY A 461 -4.00 -23.73 5.54
C GLY A 461 -3.73 -24.42 6.86
N GLY A 462 -3.73 -23.71 7.98
CA GLY A 462 -3.74 -24.37 9.29
C GLY A 462 -2.54 -25.28 9.50
N SER A 463 -2.82 -26.55 9.80
CA SER A 463 -1.84 -27.64 9.86
C SER A 463 -1.31 -28.13 8.49
N SER A 464 -2.00 -27.82 7.40
CA SER A 464 -1.74 -28.26 6.02
C SER A 464 -0.93 -27.23 5.19
N VAL A 465 -0.97 -27.42 3.86
CA VAL A 465 -0.51 -26.47 2.84
C VAL A 465 -1.40 -25.23 2.80
N LYS A 466 -0.92 -24.14 2.18
CA LYS A 466 -1.73 -22.91 2.03
C LYS A 466 -2.99 -23.19 1.20
N THR A 467 -4.01 -22.36 1.37
CA THR A 467 -5.23 -22.43 0.55
C THR A 467 -5.35 -21.21 -0.37
N VAL A 468 -6.41 -21.20 -1.18
CA VAL A 468 -6.80 -20.08 -2.02
C VAL A 468 -7.15 -18.79 -1.24
N HIS A 469 -7.30 -18.83 0.09
CA HIS A 469 -7.53 -17.62 0.89
C HIS A 469 -6.27 -17.06 1.57
N ASP A 470 -5.11 -17.75 1.45
CA ASP A 470 -3.84 -17.26 1.98
C ASP A 470 -3.38 -16.00 1.21
N PRO A 471 -3.11 -14.87 1.88
CA PRO A 471 -2.77 -13.61 1.22
C PRO A 471 -1.33 -13.55 0.71
N CYS A 472 -0.46 -14.49 1.09
CA CYS A 472 0.96 -14.40 0.79
C CYS A 472 1.28 -14.73 -0.68
N PRO A 473 2.37 -14.14 -1.23
CA PRO A 473 2.82 -14.41 -2.59
C PRO A 473 3.14 -15.88 -2.86
N ALA A 474 3.31 -16.24 -4.14
CA ALA A 474 3.67 -17.60 -4.51
C ALA A 474 4.99 -18.05 -3.84
N GLY A 475 5.01 -19.26 -3.29
CA GLY A 475 6.15 -19.80 -2.52
C GLY A 475 6.23 -19.32 -1.06
N TRP A 476 5.30 -18.46 -0.64
CA TRP A 476 5.18 -17.95 0.72
C TRP A 476 3.78 -18.17 1.29
N ARG A 477 3.68 -18.43 2.59
CA ARG A 477 2.42 -18.63 3.31
C ARG A 477 2.43 -17.90 4.64
N VAL A 478 1.27 -17.70 5.25
CA VAL A 478 1.19 -17.01 6.56
C VAL A 478 1.94 -17.81 7.64
N THR A 479 2.65 -17.13 8.54
CA THR A 479 3.37 -17.76 9.67
C THR A 479 2.42 -18.53 10.60
N LYS A 480 2.89 -19.60 11.23
CA LYS A 480 2.24 -20.19 12.41
C LYS A 480 2.75 -19.53 13.70
N VAL A 481 2.02 -19.70 14.80
CA VAL A 481 2.41 -19.16 16.11
C VAL A 481 3.73 -19.75 16.61
N GLU A 482 3.97 -21.02 16.32
CA GLU A 482 5.19 -21.74 16.67
C GLU A 482 6.42 -21.11 16.00
N ASN A 483 6.24 -20.40 14.88
CA ASN A 483 7.33 -19.74 14.19
C ASN A 483 7.90 -18.54 14.96
N TYR A 484 7.16 -18.04 15.95
CA TYR A 484 7.56 -16.93 16.81
C TYR A 484 8.17 -17.37 18.15
N TYR A 485 8.22 -18.67 18.46
CA TYR A 485 8.85 -19.16 19.69
C TYR A 485 10.30 -18.68 19.89
N PRO A 486 11.15 -18.63 18.84
CA PRO A 486 12.52 -18.11 18.96
C PRO A 486 12.63 -16.64 19.37
N LEU A 487 11.54 -15.87 19.40
CA LEU A 487 11.56 -14.48 19.86
C LEU A 487 11.51 -14.34 21.39
N PHE A 488 11.33 -15.45 22.11
CA PHE A 488 11.25 -15.52 23.57
C PHE A 488 12.55 -16.04 24.19
N ASN A 489 12.85 -15.63 25.43
CA ASN A 489 14.08 -16.03 26.15
C ASN A 489 14.07 -17.47 26.64
N ASP A 490 12.90 -18.09 26.73
CA ASP A 490 12.80 -19.49 27.11
C ASP A 490 13.23 -20.37 25.94
N VAL A 491 14.40 -21.01 26.08
CA VAL A 491 14.96 -21.88 25.05
C VAL A 491 14.09 -23.11 24.77
N ASN A 492 13.16 -23.48 25.66
CA ASN A 492 12.22 -24.59 25.45
C ASN A 492 10.77 -24.10 25.35
N HIS A 493 10.56 -22.83 25.00
CA HIS A 493 9.24 -22.24 24.82
C HIS A 493 8.35 -23.11 23.92
N SER A 494 7.18 -23.48 24.45
CA SER A 494 6.21 -24.36 23.77
C SER A 494 4.76 -23.99 24.07
N ALA A 495 4.55 -22.92 24.84
CA ALA A 495 3.25 -22.56 25.37
C ALA A 495 2.59 -21.46 24.54
N THR A 496 1.28 -21.58 24.35
CA THR A 496 0.43 -20.54 23.77
C THR A 496 -0.63 -20.13 24.77
N GLY A 497 -1.13 -18.90 24.68
CA GLY A 497 -2.12 -18.36 25.60
C GLY A 497 -1.84 -16.92 26.01
N PRO A 498 -2.69 -16.34 26.88
CA PRO A 498 -2.58 -14.96 27.32
C PRO A 498 -1.43 -14.71 28.32
N SER A 499 -0.73 -15.76 28.75
CA SER A 499 0.39 -15.67 29.70
C SER A 499 1.53 -14.80 29.16
N LEU A 500 2.20 -14.09 30.07
CA LEU A 500 3.34 -13.23 29.77
C LEU A 500 4.65 -14.03 29.74
N TYR A 501 5.43 -13.88 28.67
CA TYR A 501 6.73 -14.54 28.50
C TYR A 501 7.81 -13.52 28.15
N LEU A 502 8.99 -13.63 28.77
CA LEU A 502 10.10 -12.72 28.50
C LEU A 502 10.56 -12.88 27.04
N MET A 503 10.65 -11.77 26.33
CA MET A 503 11.17 -11.71 24.97
C MET A 503 12.67 -11.43 24.94
N ASN A 504 13.32 -11.89 23.88
CA ASN A 504 14.72 -11.66 23.59
C ASN A 504 14.95 -10.28 22.94
N MET A 505 14.39 -9.24 23.57
CA MET A 505 14.43 -7.87 23.02
C MET A 505 15.80 -7.22 23.22
N GLN A 506 16.29 -6.59 22.15
CA GLN A 506 17.48 -5.74 22.16
C GLN A 506 17.16 -4.37 22.76
N ASN A 507 16.12 -3.68 22.28
CA ASN A 507 15.80 -2.32 22.71
C ASN A 507 15.07 -2.27 24.06
N ASN A 508 15.15 -1.12 24.75
CA ASN A 508 14.50 -0.87 26.05
C ASN A 508 13.50 0.30 25.99
N GLY A 509 13.43 1.01 24.86
CA GLY A 509 12.64 2.22 24.64
C GLY A 509 11.55 2.01 23.59
N GLU A 510 10.92 0.84 23.52
CA GLU A 510 10.01 0.47 22.42
C GLU A 510 8.89 1.48 22.12
N LYS A 511 8.47 2.27 23.12
CA LYS A 511 7.50 3.35 22.93
C LYS A 511 8.08 4.48 22.07
N THR A 512 9.30 4.95 22.39
CA THR A 512 10.01 5.97 21.62
C THR A 512 10.51 5.43 20.30
N ASP A 513 10.86 4.14 20.27
CA ASP A 513 11.37 3.45 19.09
C ASP A 513 10.24 3.05 18.13
N GLY A 514 8.98 3.25 18.52
CA GLY A 514 7.79 2.92 17.73
C GLY A 514 7.59 1.42 17.48
N GLY A 515 8.33 0.55 18.17
CA GLY A 515 8.32 -0.89 17.91
C GLY A 515 9.38 -1.62 18.71
N ILE A 516 9.49 -2.92 18.44
CA ILE A 516 10.48 -3.79 19.09
C ILE A 516 11.59 -4.17 18.13
N VAL A 517 12.81 -4.27 18.66
CA VAL A 517 13.92 -4.98 18.03
C VAL A 517 14.21 -6.22 18.84
N VAL A 518 14.10 -7.39 18.21
CA VAL A 518 14.17 -8.69 18.89
C VAL A 518 15.23 -9.56 18.23
N TYR A 519 16.10 -10.14 19.06
CA TYR A 519 17.04 -11.17 18.61
C TYR A 519 16.31 -12.46 18.28
N PHE A 520 16.74 -13.13 17.23
CA PHE A 520 16.11 -14.37 16.77
C PHE A 520 17.09 -15.52 16.55
N ASP A 521 18.39 -15.30 16.75
CA ASP A 521 19.44 -16.32 16.66
C ASP A 521 20.16 -16.55 18.00
N LYS A 522 20.79 -17.72 18.13
CA LYS A 522 21.45 -18.17 19.38
C LYS A 522 22.59 -17.26 19.79
N GLU A 523 23.31 -16.74 18.81
CA GLU A 523 24.47 -15.88 19.00
C GLU A 523 24.09 -14.43 19.31
N GLN A 524 22.80 -14.08 19.28
CA GLN A 524 22.28 -12.72 19.43
C GLN A 524 22.99 -11.73 18.49
N ARG A 525 23.19 -12.14 17.23
CA ARG A 525 23.82 -11.33 16.19
C ARG A 525 22.81 -10.72 15.24
N ARG A 526 21.66 -11.35 15.07
CA ARG A 526 20.63 -10.92 14.13
C ARG A 526 19.34 -10.58 14.85
N THR A 527 18.75 -9.49 14.38
CA THR A 527 17.57 -8.88 14.96
C THR A 527 16.53 -8.57 13.89
N THR A 528 15.28 -8.47 14.32
CA THR A 528 14.17 -8.03 13.48
C THR A 528 13.45 -6.87 14.14
N TYR A 529 13.12 -5.84 13.37
CA TYR A 529 12.28 -4.74 13.83
C TYR A 529 10.80 -5.04 13.51
N ILE A 530 9.93 -4.89 14.50
CA ILE A 530 8.48 -5.05 14.36
C ILE A 530 7.81 -3.76 14.84
N ARG A 531 7.19 -3.03 13.91
CA ARG A 531 6.49 -1.77 14.17
C ARG A 531 5.23 -1.99 15.01
N TYR A 532 4.98 -1.08 15.96
CA TYR A 532 3.71 -0.96 16.66
C TYR A 532 2.64 -0.30 15.79
N THR A 533 2.06 -1.08 14.89
CA THR A 533 1.05 -0.61 13.94
C THR A 533 -0.29 -0.27 14.59
N GLY A 534 -0.59 -0.81 15.78
CA GLY A 534 -1.95 -0.83 16.29
C GLY A 534 -2.87 -1.71 15.45
N TYR A 535 -4.18 -1.53 15.57
CA TYR A 535 -5.18 -2.29 14.81
C TYR A 535 -6.54 -1.60 14.72
N TRP A 536 -7.32 -1.98 13.71
CA TRP A 536 -8.73 -1.63 13.60
C TRP A 536 -9.48 -2.26 14.75
N TYR A 537 -10.15 -1.49 15.61
CA TYR A 537 -10.93 -1.98 16.74
C TYR A 537 -12.40 -1.59 16.60
N LEU A 538 -13.29 -2.58 16.71
CA LEU A 538 -14.74 -2.37 16.53
C LEU A 538 -15.05 -1.57 15.25
N SER A 539 -16.20 -0.90 15.19
CA SER A 539 -16.77 -0.34 13.97
C SER A 539 -16.22 1.02 13.53
N ASP A 540 -15.51 1.75 14.40
CA ASP A 540 -15.15 3.16 14.12
C ASP A 540 -13.83 3.62 14.78
N GLN A 541 -13.03 2.70 15.31
CA GLN A 541 -11.79 3.04 16.03
C GLN A 541 -10.57 2.33 15.45
N TYR A 542 -9.42 2.97 15.63
CA TYR A 542 -8.10 2.40 15.42
C TYR A 542 -7.31 2.60 16.71
N LEU A 543 -6.85 1.52 17.34
CA LEU A 543 -6.22 1.56 18.66
C LEU A 543 -4.78 1.06 18.62
N GLY A 544 -3.96 1.55 19.54
CA GLY A 544 -2.63 1.01 19.84
C GLY A 544 -1.51 1.43 18.89
N ILE A 545 -1.67 2.51 18.12
CA ILE A 545 -0.61 2.96 17.21
C ILE A 545 0.55 3.52 18.03
N GLY A 546 1.74 2.96 17.80
CA GLY A 546 2.92 3.27 18.63
C GLY A 546 2.89 2.60 20.01
N GLU A 547 1.95 1.68 20.26
CA GLU A 547 1.79 1.02 21.55
C GLU A 547 1.89 -0.50 21.45
N ASN A 548 1.28 -1.10 20.43
CA ASN A 548 1.29 -2.55 20.29
C ASN A 548 1.47 -3.00 18.84
N THR A 549 2.00 -4.21 18.73
CA THR A 549 2.03 -4.98 17.48
C THR A 549 1.33 -6.31 17.73
N LEU A 550 0.55 -6.72 16.73
CA LEU A 550 -0.10 -8.00 16.68
C LEU A 550 0.20 -8.59 15.31
N LEU A 551 0.60 -9.87 15.23
CA LEU A 551 0.85 -10.54 13.95
C LEU A 551 0.00 -11.80 13.87
N TRP A 552 -0.89 -11.86 12.88
CA TRP A 552 -1.74 -13.02 12.67
C TRP A 552 -0.92 -14.29 12.40
N CYS A 553 -1.43 -15.41 12.89
CA CYS A 553 -0.89 -16.73 12.62
C CYS A 553 -1.95 -17.62 11.93
N ARG A 554 -1.52 -18.47 11.00
CA ARG A 554 -2.42 -19.32 10.19
C ARG A 554 -3.00 -20.53 10.88
N ASN A 555 -2.66 -20.79 12.15
CA ASN A 555 -3.14 -21.95 12.90
C ASN A 555 -4.67 -22.07 12.86
N ASP A 556 -5.18 -23.30 12.83
CA ASP A 556 -6.61 -23.59 12.82
C ASP A 556 -7.36 -22.84 13.93
N VAL A 557 -8.57 -22.37 13.60
CA VAL A 557 -9.44 -21.70 14.58
C VAL A 557 -10.59 -22.62 15.00
N ALA A 558 -10.74 -22.79 16.31
CA ALA A 558 -11.81 -23.60 16.90
C ALA A 558 -13.06 -22.77 17.25
N SER A 559 -12.96 -21.44 17.30
CA SER A 559 -14.04 -20.54 17.67
C SER A 559 -13.88 -19.17 16.98
N LYS A 560 -14.94 -18.34 17.03
CA LYS A 560 -14.95 -16.96 16.53
C LYS A 560 -13.96 -16.04 17.28
N ALA A 561 -13.43 -16.50 18.42
CA ALA A 561 -12.39 -15.83 19.21
C ALA A 561 -11.20 -16.77 19.45
N GLY A 562 -10.86 -17.61 18.48
CA GLY A 562 -9.86 -18.67 18.61
C GLY A 562 -8.58 -18.42 17.81
N ALA A 563 -8.43 -17.26 17.15
CA ALA A 563 -7.26 -17.02 16.30
C ALA A 563 -5.99 -16.81 17.10
N LYS A 564 -4.93 -17.50 16.68
CA LYS A 564 -3.60 -17.32 17.26
C LYS A 564 -2.90 -16.13 16.63
N HIS A 565 -2.16 -15.38 17.44
CA HIS A 565 -1.33 -14.29 16.98
C HIS A 565 -0.12 -14.09 17.89
N PHE A 566 0.94 -13.48 17.37
CA PHE A 566 1.99 -12.89 18.21
C PHE A 566 1.53 -11.52 18.70
N ARG A 567 1.81 -11.17 19.96
CA ARG A 567 1.51 -9.84 20.50
C ARG A 567 2.63 -9.31 21.39
N ARG A 568 2.93 -8.03 21.21
CA ARG A 568 3.65 -7.22 22.20
C ARG A 568 2.92 -5.89 22.39
N ASP A 569 2.77 -5.50 23.65
CA ASP A 569 2.13 -4.25 24.09
C ASP A 569 3.07 -3.57 25.08
N TYR A 570 3.47 -2.33 24.79
CA TYR A 570 4.45 -1.61 25.62
C TYR A 570 3.98 -1.36 27.05
N ASN A 571 2.66 -1.38 27.31
CA ASN A 571 2.12 -1.19 28.66
C ASN A 571 2.36 -2.41 29.57
N LEU A 572 2.71 -3.57 29.01
CA LEU A 572 3.10 -4.72 29.82
C LEU A 572 4.46 -4.43 30.46
N THR A 573 4.53 -4.58 31.78
CA THR A 573 5.77 -4.42 32.57
C THR A 573 6.90 -5.28 31.98
N ALA A 574 8.16 -4.85 32.09
CA ALA A 574 9.30 -5.58 31.51
C ALA A 574 9.15 -5.93 30.00
N LYS A 575 10.09 -6.71 29.46
CA LYS A 575 10.14 -7.12 28.05
C LYS A 575 9.20 -8.31 27.75
N TYR A 576 7.94 -8.27 28.22
CA TYR A 576 7.00 -9.39 28.08
C TYR A 576 6.25 -9.36 26.73
N GLY A 577 6.20 -10.50 26.05
CA GLY A 577 5.31 -10.75 24.91
C GLY A 577 4.30 -11.85 25.23
N THR A 578 3.33 -12.03 24.35
CA THR A 578 2.34 -13.11 24.44
C THR A 578 2.09 -13.76 23.09
N LEU A 579 1.57 -14.98 23.12
CA LEU A 579 1.13 -15.72 21.95
C LEU A 579 -0.34 -16.14 22.14
N PRO A 580 -1.30 -15.19 22.13
CA PRO A 580 -2.66 -15.48 22.54
C PRO A 580 -3.36 -16.45 21.58
N THR A 581 -4.26 -17.25 22.13
CA THR A 581 -5.17 -18.14 21.38
C THR A 581 -6.59 -17.59 21.30
N SER A 582 -6.76 -16.31 21.65
CA SER A 582 -8.06 -15.66 21.87
C SER A 582 -8.37 -14.55 20.86
N GLY A 583 -7.74 -14.56 19.69
CA GLY A 583 -7.91 -13.52 18.67
C GLY A 583 -9.31 -13.55 18.04
N HIS A 584 -9.93 -12.38 17.95
CA HIS A 584 -11.24 -12.22 17.30
C HIS A 584 -11.05 -12.14 15.79
N LEU A 585 -11.76 -12.97 15.02
CA LEU A 585 -11.56 -13.05 13.57
C LEU A 585 -11.91 -11.72 12.87
N ARG A 586 -12.88 -10.96 13.43
CA ARG A 586 -13.32 -9.68 12.83
C ARG A 586 -12.25 -8.59 12.81
N GLU A 587 -11.22 -8.68 13.65
CA GLU A 587 -10.21 -7.64 13.73
C GLU A 587 -9.23 -7.78 12.55
N ALA A 588 -8.72 -6.63 12.09
CA ALA A 588 -7.74 -6.58 11.03
C ALA A 588 -6.39 -6.15 11.61
N ILE A 589 -5.41 -7.07 11.58
CA ILE A 589 -4.04 -6.88 12.08
C ILE A 589 -3.03 -7.33 11.00
N PRO A 590 -1.75 -6.94 11.08
CA PRO A 590 -0.75 -7.33 10.10
C PRO A 590 -0.35 -8.81 10.24
N LEU A 591 0.43 -9.28 9.27
CA LEU A 591 1.02 -10.61 9.25
C LEU A 591 2.37 -10.60 8.52
N ARG A 592 3.14 -11.67 8.72
CA ARG A 592 4.34 -11.98 7.94
C ARG A 592 4.19 -13.31 7.23
N CYS A 593 4.94 -13.46 6.14
CA CYS A 593 4.94 -14.67 5.35
C CYS A 593 6.23 -15.46 5.59
N ILE A 594 6.10 -16.78 5.71
CA ILE A 594 7.17 -17.77 5.80
C ILE A 594 7.24 -18.57 4.51
N GLN A 595 8.43 -19.02 4.11
CA GLN A 595 8.57 -19.87 2.93
C GLN A 595 7.75 -21.16 3.06
N GLU A 596 7.31 -21.69 1.92
CA GLU A 596 6.58 -22.95 1.85
C GLU A 596 7.54 -24.17 1.89
N ARG A 597 8.77 -24.02 1.38
CA ARG A 597 9.75 -25.10 1.20
C ARG A 597 11.21 -24.64 1.29
N ALA A 598 12.12 -25.60 1.49
CA ALA A 598 13.56 -25.37 1.52
C ALA A 598 14.24 -25.33 0.16
N ASN A 599 13.85 -26.12 -0.84
CA ASN A 599 14.29 -26.06 -2.24
C ASN A 599 13.44 -26.97 -3.12
#